data_AF-A0A960DPX9-F1
#
_entry.id   AF-A0A960DPX9-F1
#
_cell.length_a   1.000
_cell.length_b   1.000
_cell.length_c   1.000
_cell.angle_alpha   90.00
_cell.angle_beta   90.00
_cell.angle_gamma   90.00
#
_symmetry.space_group_name_H-M   'P 1'
#
loop_
_entity.id
_entity.type
_entity.pdbx_description
1 polymer ?
#
loop_
_entity_poly.entity_id
_entity_poly.type
_entity_poly.pdbx_seq_one_letter_code
_entity_poly.pdbx_strand_id
1 'polypeptide(L)'
;MTTTPDVAAFDVDGTLTVRDCVRPFLLRVGGWRSLAWALARSPRATLAAAARRDRDRFKELLVGGVLGGREVATVERIGEEFAAEVHGGWLRPDTVARLR
;
A
#
# COMPACT_ATOMS: atom_id res chain seq x y z
N MET A 1 -34.88 19.59 -9.91
CA MET A 1 -34.22 18.96 -8.74
C MET A 1 -32.95 18.31 -9.25
N THR A 2 -31.77 18.85 -8.94
CA THR A 2 -30.50 18.18 -9.22
C THR A 2 -30.30 17.11 -8.15
N THR A 3 -30.38 15.84 -8.54
CA THR A 3 -30.10 14.70 -7.65
C THR A 3 -28.59 14.63 -7.39
N THR A 4 -28.19 14.76 -6.14
CA THR A 4 -26.81 14.44 -5.72
C THR A 4 -26.61 12.93 -5.89
N PRO A 5 -25.52 12.48 -6.54
CA PRO A 5 -25.27 11.06 -6.70
C PRO A 5 -24.99 10.40 -5.33
N ASP A 6 -25.49 9.18 -5.16
CA ASP A 6 -25.14 8.35 -4.01
C ASP A 6 -23.66 7.94 -4.11
N VAL A 7 -22.93 8.07 -3.00
CA VAL A 7 -21.49 7.76 -2.92
C VAL A 7 -21.27 6.58 -1.98
N ALA A 8 -20.58 5.55 -2.49
CA ALA A 8 -20.08 4.43 -1.69
C ALA A 8 -18.55 4.44 -1.70
N ALA A 9 -17.95 4.31 -0.52
CA ALA A 9 -16.49 4.23 -0.35
C ALA A 9 -16.11 2.87 0.23
N PHE A 10 -15.11 2.23 -0.36
CA PHE A 10 -14.61 0.93 0.04
C PHE A 10 -13.12 1.05 0.33
N ASP A 11 -12.72 0.57 1.51
CA ASP A 11 -11.31 0.27 1.74
C ASP A 11 -10.87 -0.89 0.84
N VAL A 12 -9.59 -0.98 0.48
CA VAL A 12 -9.11 -2.05 -0.39
C VAL A 12 -8.69 -3.24 0.46
N ASP A 13 -7.75 -3.03 1.38
CA ASP A 13 -7.05 -4.10 2.08
C ASP A 13 -7.93 -4.77 3.15
N GLY A 14 -8.18 -6.06 3.00
CA GLY A 14 -9.05 -6.82 3.91
C GLY A 14 -10.55 -6.61 3.67
N THR A 15 -10.93 -5.59 2.89
CA THR A 15 -12.31 -5.32 2.46
C THR A 15 -12.57 -5.86 1.05
N LEU A 16 -11.93 -5.28 0.02
CA LEU A 16 -11.99 -5.76 -1.37
C LEU A 16 -11.05 -6.93 -1.62
N THR A 17 -9.95 -7.01 -0.87
CA THR A 17 -8.96 -8.08 -0.96
C THR A 17 -8.99 -8.99 0.26
N VAL A 18 -8.51 -10.22 0.11
CA VAL A 18 -8.39 -11.21 1.20
C VAL A 18 -7.17 -10.96 2.11
N ARG A 19 -6.27 -10.04 1.72
CA ARG A 19 -5.00 -9.76 2.41
C ARG A 19 -4.47 -8.35 2.10
N ASP A 20 -3.49 -7.90 2.89
CA ASP A 20 -2.75 -6.65 2.70
C ASP A 20 -1.95 -6.62 1.39
N CYS A 21 -2.09 -5.53 0.63
CA CYS A 21 -1.41 -5.28 -0.65
C CYS A 21 -0.21 -4.35 -0.49
N VAL A 22 -0.17 -3.50 0.53
CA VAL A 22 0.89 -2.49 0.71
C VAL A 22 2.25 -3.13 0.97
N ARG A 23 2.35 -4.08 1.91
CA ARG A 23 3.66 -4.69 2.22
C ARG A 23 4.22 -5.49 1.04
N PRO A 24 3.45 -6.37 0.37
CA PRO A 24 3.95 -7.08 -0.80
C PRO A 24 4.35 -6.15 -1.95
N PHE A 25 3.59 -5.07 -2.18
CA PHE A 25 3.92 -4.08 -3.20
C PHE A 25 5.24 -3.35 -2.89
N LEU A 26 5.42 -2.85 -1.66
CA LEU A 26 6.68 -2.20 -1.28
C LEU A 26 7.88 -3.15 -1.36
N LEU A 27 7.69 -4.42 -1.03
CA LEU A 27 8.70 -5.46 -1.24
C LEU A 27 8.99 -5.70 -2.72
N ARG A 28 8.00 -5.63 -3.60
CA ARG A 28 8.20 -5.75 -5.05
C ARG A 28 8.98 -4.56 -5.61
N VAL A 29 8.67 -3.34 -5.16
CA VAL A 29 9.32 -2.11 -5.65
C VAL A 29 10.76 -1.98 -5.16
N GLY A 30 11.02 -2.23 -3.86
CA GLY A 30 12.32 -1.97 -3.25
C GLY A 30 13.08 -3.19 -2.74
N GLY A 31 12.41 -4.34 -2.60
CA GLY A 31 12.97 -5.51 -1.93
C GLY A 31 13.22 -5.29 -0.44
N TRP A 32 13.67 -6.35 0.23
CA TRP A 32 14.03 -6.32 1.65
C TRP A 32 15.16 -5.33 1.98
N ARG A 33 16.08 -5.12 1.03
CA ARG A 33 17.21 -4.19 1.18
C ARG A 33 16.73 -2.75 1.30
N SER A 34 15.79 -2.31 0.45
CA SER A 34 15.26 -0.95 0.53
C SER A 34 14.42 -0.75 1.79
N LEU A 35 13.66 -1.75 2.23
CA LEU A 35 12.92 -1.71 3.49
C LEU A 35 13.86 -1.55 4.69
N ALA A 36 14.90 -2.39 4.77
CA ALA A 36 15.87 -2.34 5.85
C ALA A 36 16.62 -1.00 5.85
N TRP A 37 16.98 -0.49 4.66
CA TRP A 37 17.66 0.79 4.53
C TRP A 37 16.76 1.98 4.91
N ALA A 38 15.48 1.96 4.53
CA ALA A 38 14.48 2.94 4.95
C ALA A 38 14.39 3.04 6.48
N LEU A 39 14.34 1.89 7.16
CA LEU A 39 14.31 1.81 8.61
C LEU A 39 15.63 2.27 9.26
N ALA A 40 16.77 1.93 8.65
CA ALA A 40 18.11 2.23 9.14
C ALA A 40 18.55 3.70 8.91
N ARG A 41 17.95 4.42 7.95
CA ARG A 41 18.30 5.81 7.65
C ARG A 41 17.80 6.82 8.69
N SER A 42 16.82 6.44 9.50
CA SER A 42 16.30 7.29 10.57
C SER A 42 15.91 6.48 11.80
N PRO A 43 16.87 5.78 12.44
CA PRO A 43 16.59 4.76 13.44
C PRO A 43 15.89 5.34 14.68
N ARG A 44 16.23 6.58 15.07
CA ARG A 44 15.55 7.30 16.16
C ARG A 44 14.10 7.64 15.82
N ALA A 45 13.82 8.09 14.59
CA ALA A 45 12.46 8.41 14.16
C ALA A 45 11.60 7.15 14.01
N THR A 46 12.18 6.08 13.45
CA THR A 46 11.55 4.76 13.36
C THR A 46 11.21 4.20 14.73
N LEU A 47 12.17 4.23 15.67
CA LEU A 47 11.96 3.72 17.02
C LEU A 47 10.96 4.57 17.80
N ALA A 48 11.01 5.90 17.66
CA ALA A 48 10.04 6.80 18.28
C ALA A 48 8.62 6.59 17.72
N ALA A 49 8.47 6.44 16.40
CA ALA A 49 7.19 6.15 15.77
C ALA A 49 6.63 4.81 16.25
N ALA A 50 7.47 3.77 16.31
CA ALA A 50 7.08 2.47 16.83
C ALA A 50 6.68 2.52 18.31
N ALA A 51 7.49 3.17 19.15
CA ALA A 51 7.24 3.31 20.59
C ALA A 51 5.96 4.10 20.89
N ARG A 52 5.67 5.14 20.10
CA ARG A 52 4.44 5.94 20.20
C ARG A 52 3.23 5.27 19.53
N ARG A 53 3.42 4.11 18.90
CA ARG A 53 2.44 3.45 18.02
C ARG A 53 1.89 4.40 16.95
N ASP A 54 2.71 5.34 16.51
CA ASP A 54 2.44 6.28 15.43
C ASP A 54 2.60 5.55 14.10
N ARG A 55 1.49 4.91 13.70
CA ARG A 55 1.43 4.07 12.51
C ARG A 55 1.63 4.91 11.25
N ASP A 56 1.14 6.13 11.23
CA ASP A 56 1.19 6.99 10.06
C ASP A 56 2.61 7.47 9.82
N ARG A 57 3.31 7.91 10.87
CA ARG A 57 4.73 8.26 10.77
C ARG A 57 5.60 7.07 10.38
N PHE A 58 5.29 5.88 10.90
CA PHE A 58 6.01 4.66 10.53
C PHE A 58 5.77 4.29 9.06
N LYS A 59 4.53 4.43 8.56
CA LYS A 59 4.19 4.25 7.14
C LYS A 59 4.93 5.25 6.26
N GLU A 60 4.94 6.53 6.62
CA GLU A 60 5.66 7.56 5.86
C GLU A 60 7.15 7.24 5.70
N LEU A 61 7.81 6.83 6.79
CA LEU A 61 9.23 6.47 6.75
C LEU A 61 9.51 5.28 5.82
N LEU A 62 8.65 4.26 5.86
CA LEU A 62 8.74 3.10 4.99
C LEU A 62 8.48 3.45 3.52
N VAL A 63 7.38 4.15 3.24
CA VAL A 63 7.00 4.53 1.88
C VAL A 63 8.03 5.48 1.29
N GLY A 64 8.42 6.52 2.03
CA GLY A 64 9.42 7.49 1.60
C GLY A 64 10.80 6.85 1.39
N GLY A 65 11.19 5.89 2.21
CA GLY A 65 12.48 5.19 2.04
C GLY A 65 12.48 4.11 0.96
N VAL A 66 11.31 3.57 0.57
CA VAL A 66 11.19 2.59 -0.51
C VAL A 66 10.96 3.25 -1.86
N LEU A 67 10.10 4.26 -1.93
CA LEU A 67 9.74 4.95 -3.16
C LEU A 67 10.65 6.15 -3.46
N GLY A 68 11.29 6.72 -2.44
CA GLY A 68 12.13 7.91 -2.59
C GLY A 68 13.26 7.71 -3.61
N GLY A 69 13.39 8.66 -4.54
CA GLY A 69 14.40 8.65 -5.59
C GLY A 69 14.11 7.69 -6.75
N ARG A 70 12.95 7.04 -6.79
CA ARG A 70 12.53 6.21 -7.93
C ARG A 70 11.73 7.04 -8.93
N GLU A 71 11.85 6.66 -10.19
CA GLU A 71 11.01 7.20 -11.26
C GLU A 71 9.56 6.73 -11.09
N VAL A 72 8.62 7.66 -11.22
CA VAL A 72 7.18 7.38 -11.10
C VAL A 72 6.75 6.31 -12.11
N ALA A 73 7.14 6.44 -13.38
CA ALA A 73 6.78 5.49 -14.44
C ALA A 73 7.25 4.05 -14.12
N THR A 74 8.40 3.89 -13.48
CA THR A 74 8.87 2.57 -13.04
C THR A 74 7.98 2.00 -11.93
N VAL A 75 7.57 2.83 -10.97
CA VAL A 75 6.68 2.41 -9.87
C VAL A 75 5.28 2.09 -10.41
N GLU A 76 4.76 2.87 -11.35
CA GLU A 76 3.47 2.65 -12.01
C GLU A 76 3.44 1.33 -12.77
N ARG A 77 4.45 1.05 -13.61
CA ARG A 77 4.55 -0.23 -14.32
C ARG A 77 4.54 -1.43 -13.36
N ILE A 78 5.30 -1.36 -12.26
CA ILE A 78 5.28 -2.41 -11.23
C ILE A 78 3.90 -2.50 -10.58
N GLY A 79 3.23 -1.36 -10.39
CA GLY A 79 1.86 -1.27 -9.89
C GLY A 79 0.86 -2.00 -10.78
N GLU A 80 0.93 -1.81 -12.10
CA GLU A 80 0.07 -2.50 -13.06
C GLU A 80 0.29 -4.02 -13.04
N GLU A 81 1.54 -4.46 -13.05
CA GLU A 81 1.91 -5.88 -12.93
C GLU A 81 1.36 -6.49 -11.63
N PHE A 82 1.54 -5.78 -10.51
CA PHE A 82 1.04 -6.22 -9.20
C PHE A 82 -0.49 -6.22 -9.13
N ALA A 83 -1.16 -5.25 -9.74
CA ALA A 83 -2.62 -5.20 -9.81
C ALA A 83 -3.21 -6.39 -10.58
N ALA A 84 -2.55 -6.83 -11.66
CA ALA A 84 -2.95 -8.03 -12.39
C ALA A 84 -2.86 -9.29 -11.51
N GLU A 85 -1.81 -9.42 -10.68
CA GLU A 85 -1.68 -10.52 -9.71
C GLU A 85 -2.77 -10.47 -8.63
N VAL A 86 -3.07 -9.28 -8.10
CA VAL A 86 -4.13 -9.06 -7.12
C VAL A 86 -5.50 -9.45 -7.69
N HIS A 87 -5.79 -9.00 -8.92
CA HIS A 87 -7.02 -9.35 -9.61
C HIS A 87 -7.13 -10.86 -9.84
N GLY A 88 -6.02 -11.52 -10.18
CA GLY A 88 -5.98 -12.95 -10.47
C GLY A 88 -6.25 -13.88 -9.28
N GLY A 89 -6.13 -13.43 -8.03
CA GLY A 89 -6.36 -14.33 -6.89
C GLY A 89 -6.40 -13.74 -5.48
N TRP A 90 -6.41 -12.42 -5.34
CA TRP A 90 -6.42 -11.76 -4.02
C TRP A 90 -7.71 -10.98 -3.78
N LEU A 91 -8.51 -10.74 -4.81
CA LEU A 91 -9.85 -10.19 -4.65
C LEU A 91 -10.73 -11.12 -3.81
N ARG A 92 -11.54 -10.52 -2.95
CA ARG A 92 -12.47 -11.20 -2.09
C ARG A 92 -13.79 -11.42 -2.86
N PRO A 93 -14.16 -12.68 -3.19
CA PRO A 93 -15.24 -12.92 -4.16
C PRO A 93 -16.61 -12.41 -3.73
N ASP A 94 -16.96 -12.53 -2.45
CA ASP A 94 -18.22 -12.09 -1.87
C ASP A 94 -18.37 -10.57 -1.85
N THR A 95 -17.30 -9.83 -1.54
CA THR A 95 -17.33 -8.35 -1.61
C THR A 95 -17.38 -7.88 -3.06
N VAL A 96 -16.57 -8.44 -3.96
CA VAL A 96 -16.55 -8.04 -5.37
C VAL A 96 -17.89 -8.29 -6.05
N ALA A 97 -18.59 -9.40 -5.72
CA ALA A 97 -19.91 -9.69 -6.27
C ALA A 97 -20.99 -8.63 -5.92
N ARG A 98 -20.73 -7.78 -4.93
CA ARG A 98 -21.63 -6.70 -4.47
C ARG A 98 -21.30 -5.34 -5.09
N LEU A 99 -20.14 -5.20 -5.73
CA LEU A 99 -19.82 -4.02 -6.52
C LEU A 99 -20.60 -4.12 -7.83
N ARG A 100 -21.72 -3.40 -7.93
CA ARG A 100 -22.60 -3.33 -9.10
C ARG A 100 -22.90 -1.88 -9.42
#